data_AF-A0A6P0HWJ8-F1
#
_entry.id   AF-A0A6P0HWJ8-F1
#
_cell.length_a   1.000
_cell.length_b   1.000
_cell.length_c   1.000
_cell.angle_alpha   90.00
_cell.angle_beta   90.00
_cell.angle_gamma   90.00
#
_symmetry.space_group_name_H-M   'P 1'
#
loop_
_entity.id
_entity.type
_entity.pdbx_description
1 polymer ?
#
loop_
_entity_poly.entity_id
_entity_poly.type
_entity_poly.pdbx_seq_one_letter_code
_entity_poly.pdbx_strand_id
1 'polypeptide(L)' 'MLLKYKYKLKPQKSQMVIIANWLELARKQYNYRLAERLNWFEATRTPVNACPLNVSVVGTLHATSVQRIYHAYPRV' A
#
# COMPACT_ATOMS: atom_id res chain seq x y z
N MET A 1 36.15 19.66 -15.70
CA MET A 1 34.94 20.50 -15.59
C MET A 1 33.72 19.61 -15.84
N LEU A 2 32.79 19.46 -14.88
CA LEU A 2 31.57 18.65 -15.04
C LEU A 2 30.40 19.54 -15.48
N LEU A 3 29.83 19.24 -16.64
CA LEU A 3 28.61 19.90 -17.14
C LEU A 3 27.37 19.29 -16.45
N LYS A 4 26.72 20.08 -15.58
CA LYS A 4 25.44 19.69 -14.95
C LYS A 4 24.28 20.19 -15.81
N TYR A 5 23.76 19.34 -16.69
CA TYR A 5 22.57 19.65 -17.48
C TYR A 5 21.31 19.59 -16.60
N LYS A 6 20.52 20.67 -16.61
CA LYS A 6 19.19 20.71 -16.00
C LYS A 6 18.15 20.47 -17.09
N TYR A 7 17.66 19.23 -17.18
CA TYR A 7 16.56 18.91 -18.09
C TYR A 7 15.22 19.32 -17.46
N LYS A 8 14.47 20.19 -18.14
CA LYS A 8 13.09 20.49 -17.78
C LYS A 8 12.17 19.63 -18.64
N LEU A 9 11.36 18.78 -18.03
CA LEU A 9 10.30 18.07 -18.74
C LEU A 9 9.23 19.08 -19.15
N LYS A 10 8.98 19.20 -20.46
CA LYS A 10 7.86 19.97 -21.01
C LYS A 10 6.91 19.02 -21.73
N PRO A 11 6.08 18.26 -20.98
CA PRO A 11 5.16 17.31 -21.59
C PRO A 11 4.14 18.01 -22.49
N GLN A 12 3.81 17.37 -23.61
CA GLN A 12 2.70 17.78 -24.46
C GLN A 12 1.37 17.59 -23.70
N LYS A 13 0.31 18.29 -24.11
CA LYS A 13 -1.03 18.20 -23.49
C LYS A 13 -1.52 16.75 -23.31
N SER A 14 -1.33 15.89 -24.31
CA SER A 14 -1.68 14.46 -24.25
C SER A 14 -0.88 13.71 -23.18
N GLN A 15 0.43 13.95 -23.10
CA GLN A 15 1.31 13.34 -22.10
C GLN A 15 0.95 13.78 -20.67
N MET A 16 0.54 15.04 -20.47
CA MET A 16 0.11 15.51 -19.15
C MET A 16 -1.10 14.73 -18.63
N VAL A 17 -2.07 14.44 -19.50
CA VAL A 17 -3.27 13.67 -19.12
C VAL A 17 -2.88 12.25 -18.70
N ILE A 18 -1.98 11.60 -19.43
CA ILE A 18 -1.49 10.26 -19.11
C ILE A 18 -0.77 10.27 -17.75
N ILE A 19 0.14 11.22 -17.55
CA ILE A 19 0.90 11.35 -16.30
C ILE A 19 -0.05 11.60 -15.13
N ALA A 20 -1.04 12.48 -15.28
CA ALA A 20 -2.03 12.75 -14.24
C ALA A 20 -2.83 11.47 -13.88
N ASN A 21 -3.24 10.69 -14.87
CA ASN A 21 -3.94 9.43 -14.65
C ASN A 21 -3.06 8.43 -13.87
N TRP A 22 -1.78 8.29 -14.24
CA TRP A 22 -0.86 7.41 -13.52
C TRP A 22 -0.61 7.87 -12.09
N LEU A 23 -0.49 9.18 -11.86
CA LEU A 23 -0.34 9.72 -10.50
C LEU A 23 -1.57 9.43 -9.65
N GLU A 24 -2.77 9.54 -10.21
CA GLU A 24 -4.00 9.17 -9.49
C GLU A 24 -4.06 7.68 -9.16
N LEU A 25 -3.67 6.80 -10.09
CA LEU A 25 -3.60 5.37 -9.83
C LEU A 25 -2.58 5.06 -8.73
N ALA A 26 -1.38 5.66 -8.79
CA ALA A 26 -0.35 5.48 -7.78
C ALA A 26 -0.82 5.98 -6.40
N ARG A 27 -1.50 7.13 -6.34
CA ARG A 27 -2.07 7.68 -5.10
C ARG A 27 -3.10 6.73 -4.49
N LYS A 28 -4.03 6.21 -5.30
CA LYS A 28 -5.03 5.23 -4.83
C LYS A 28 -4.37 3.96 -4.33
N GLN A 29 -3.40 3.44 -5.05
CA GLN A 29 -2.66 2.23 -4.68
C GLN A 29 -1.88 2.41 -3.38
N TYR A 30 -1.23 3.56 -3.19
CA TYR A 30 -0.53 3.92 -1.96
C TYR A 30 -1.48 3.99 -0.77
N ASN A 31 -2.59 4.73 -0.91
CA ASN A 31 -3.58 4.87 0.16
C ASN A 31 -4.20 3.53 0.56
N TYR A 32 -4.47 2.66 -0.42
CA TYR A 32 -4.97 1.31 -0.17
C TYR A 32 -3.95 0.49 0.65
N ARG A 33 -2.68 0.44 0.24
CA ARG A 33 -1.63 -0.30 0.96
C ARG A 33 -1.33 0.26 2.34
N LEU A 34 -1.43 1.59 2.50
CA LEU A 34 -1.30 2.22 3.80
C LEU A 34 -2.43 1.77 4.74
N ALA A 35 -3.67 1.74 4.25
CA ALA A 35 -4.81 1.26 5.03
C ALA A 35 -4.66 -0.22 5.43
N GLU A 36 -4.20 -1.09 4.52
CA GLU A 36 -3.92 -2.49 4.85
C GLU A 36 -2.87 -2.64 5.96
N ARG A 37 -1.80 -1.84 5.90
CA ARG A 37 -0.76 -1.84 6.94
C ARG A 37 -1.31 -1.39 8.30
N LEU A 38 -2.12 -0.33 8.32
CA LEU A 38 -2.76 0.14 9.55
C LEU A 38 -3.72 -0.91 10.11
N ASN A 39 -4.53 -1.52 9.26
CA ASN A 39 -5.43 -2.61 9.66
C ASN A 39 -4.65 -3.80 10.25
N TRP A 40 -3.52 -4.16 9.65
CA TRP A 40 -2.66 -5.21 10.19
C TRP A 40 -2.05 -4.83 11.54
N PHE A 41 -1.59 -3.59 11.70
CA PHE A 41 -1.07 -3.08 12.97
C PHE A 41 -2.13 -3.14 14.08
N GLU A 42 -3.35 -2.68 13.79
CA GLU A 42 -4.47 -2.76 14.73
C GLU A 42 -4.86 -4.20 15.07
N ALA A 43 -4.82 -5.11 14.09
CA ALA A 43 -5.12 -6.52 14.30
C ALA A 43 -4.02 -7.29 15.04
N THR A 44 -2.77 -6.79 15.02
CA THR A 44 -1.61 -7.48 15.61
C THR A 44 -1.17 -6.88 16.94
N ARG A 45 -1.67 -5.70 17.33
CA ARG A 45 -1.29 -5.10 18.61
C ARG A 45 -1.80 -5.93 19.78
N THR A 46 -0.95 -6.07 20.79
CA THR A 46 -1.36 -6.52 22.12
C THR A 46 -1.36 -5.36 23.11
N PRO A 47 -2.15 -5.44 24.19
CA PRO A 47 -2.06 -4.44 25.24
C PRO A 47 -0.67 -4.49 25.88
N VAL A 48 -0.16 -3.35 26.35
CA VAL A 48 1.22 -3.18 26.85
C VAL A 48 1.54 -4.14 28.01
N ASN A 49 0.52 -4.57 28.75
CA ASN A 49 0.62 -5.50 29.87
C ASN A 49 0.40 -6.97 29.50
N ALA A 50 0.28 -7.34 28.21
CA ALA A 50 0.17 -8.73 27.78
C ALA A 50 1.01 -9.04 26.55
N CYS A 51 1.70 -10.18 26.57
CA CYS A 51 2.46 -10.70 25.44
C CYS A 51 1.91 -12.09 25.06
N PRO A 52 1.56 -12.33 23.78
CA PRO A 52 1.02 -13.60 23.34
C PRO A 52 2.21 -14.53 22.98
N LEU A 53 2.69 -15.31 23.95
CA LEU A 53 3.87 -16.16 23.78
C LEU A 53 3.59 -17.46 23.03
N ASN A 54 2.32 -17.90 23.00
CA ASN A 54 1.94 -19.23 22.50
C ASN A 54 1.23 -19.19 21.14
N VAL A 55 0.66 -18.05 20.73
CA VAL A 55 -0.11 -17.90 19.48
C VAL A 55 0.02 -16.48 18.94
N SER A 56 -0.12 -16.27 17.63
CA SER A 56 -0.21 -14.93 17.06
C SER A 56 -1.57 -14.28 17.38
N VAL A 57 -1.58 -12.98 17.68
CA VAL A 57 -2.81 -12.17 17.89
C VAL A 57 -3.74 -12.24 16.67
N VAL A 58 -3.12 -12.37 15.50
CA VAL A 58 -3.80 -12.42 14.21
C VAL A 58 -4.64 -13.71 14.06
N GLY A 59 -4.24 -14.82 14.69
CA GLY A 59 -4.85 -16.14 14.54
C GLY A 59 -6.25 -16.30 15.14
N THR A 60 -6.63 -15.50 16.14
CA THR A 60 -7.98 -15.55 16.76
C THR A 60 -9.04 -14.79 15.96
N LEU A 61 -8.65 -13.98 14.97
CA LEU A 61 -9.57 -13.23 14.09
C LEU A 61 -9.54 -13.70 12.62
N HIS A 62 -8.74 -14.73 12.29
CA HIS A 62 -8.32 -15.04 10.92
C HIS A 62 -9.16 -16.05 10.15
N ALA A 63 -10.32 -16.49 10.63
CA ALA A 63 -11.19 -17.34 9.81
C ALA A 63 -11.82 -16.59 8.61
N THR A 64 -11.75 -15.24 8.56
CA THR A 64 -12.54 -14.44 7.60
C THR A 64 -11.77 -13.43 6.74
N SER A 65 -10.49 -13.13 7.02
CA SER A 65 -9.76 -12.05 6.33
C SER A 65 -8.74 -12.51 5.28
N VAL A 66 -8.10 -13.68 5.45
CA VAL A 66 -7.11 -14.20 4.47
C VAL A 66 -7.75 -14.52 3.12
N GLN A 67 -8.94 -15.12 3.12
CA GLN A 67 -9.70 -15.37 1.89
C GLN A 67 -9.95 -14.08 1.10
N ARG A 68 -10.17 -12.93 1.77
CA ARG A 68 -10.46 -11.66 1.09
C ARG A 68 -9.24 -11.08 0.35
N ILE A 69 -8.03 -11.28 0.88
CA ILE A 69 -6.80 -10.77 0.27
C ILE A 69 -6.45 -11.54 -1.02
N TYR A 70 -6.62 -12.87 -1.03
CA TYR A 70 -6.33 -13.68 -2.22
C TYR A 70 -7.39 -13.56 -3.33
N HIS A 71 -8.63 -13.17 -3.00
CA HIS A 71 -9.71 -13.00 -3.98
C HIS A 71 -9.85 -11.57 -4.53
N ALA A 72 -9.23 -10.56 -3.90
CA ALA A 72 -9.36 -9.16 -4.32
C ALA A 72 -8.33 -8.71 -5.38
N TYR A 73 -7.28 -9.50 -5.62
CA TYR A 73 -6.33 -9.25 -6.71
C TYR A 73 -6.66 -10.15 -7.90
N PRO A 74 -7.07 -9.60 -9.07
CA PRO A 74 -6.94 -10.36 -10.30
C PRO A 74 -5.46 -10.63 -10.50
N ARG A 75 -5.08 -11.92 -10.61
CA ARG A 75 -3.77 -12.31 -11.11
C ARG A 75 -3.63 -11.68 -12.50
N VAL A 76 -2.80 -10.66 -12.59
CA VAL A 76 -2.27 -10.19 -13.88
C VAL A 76 -1.41 -11.31 -14.45
#